data_AF-X1Q9D2-F1
#
_entry.id   AF-X1Q9D2-F1
#
_cell.length_a   1.000
_cell.length_b   1.000
_cell.length_c   1.000
_cell.angle_alpha   90.00
_cell.angle_beta   90.00
_cell.angle_gamma   90.00
#
_symmetry.space_group_name_H-M   'P 1'
#
loop_
_entity.id
_entity.type
_entity.pdbx_description
1 polymer ?
#
loop_
_entity_poly.entity_id
_entity_poly.type
_entity_poly.pdbx_seq_one_letter_code
_entity_poly.pdbx_strand_id
1 'polypeptide(L)' 'ATEEDPEQSIFLSDYIDLLKDSGWEITHIIDCPMSTQRFQANIVAQMQKNRTLGIVRRSLIIGRKK' A
#
# COMPACT_ATOMS: atom_id res chain seq x y z
N ALA A 1 2.99 -15.34 -13.30
CA ALA A 1 2.70 -14.32 -12.28
C ALA A 1 4.04 -13.89 -11.71
N THR A 2 4.36 -12.60 -11.76
CA THR A 2 5.68 -12.04 -11.43
C THR A 2 5.96 -12.23 -9.94
N GLU A 3 7.17 -12.66 -9.59
CA GLU A 3 7.59 -12.77 -8.18
C GLU A 3 7.59 -11.37 -7.54
N GLU A 4 7.17 -11.30 -6.27
CA GLU A 4 7.14 -10.04 -5.51
C GLU A 4 8.58 -9.64 -5.16
N ASP A 5 9.04 -8.49 -5.67
CA ASP A 5 10.36 -7.93 -5.38
C ASP A 5 10.25 -6.94 -4.21
N PRO A 6 10.80 -7.26 -3.02
CA PRO A 6 10.77 -6.37 -1.87
C PRO A 6 11.46 -5.03 -2.13
N GLU A 7 12.49 -5.00 -2.99
CA GLU A 7 13.25 -3.77 -3.29
C GLU A 7 12.49 -2.82 -4.22
N GLN A 8 11.50 -3.34 -4.96
CA GLN A 8 10.62 -2.54 -5.83
C GLN A 8 9.20 -2.36 -5.27
N SER A 9 8.99 -2.72 -4.00
CA SER A 9 7.69 -2.59 -3.35
C SER A 9 7.37 -1.12 -3.07
N ILE A 10 6.18 -0.68 -3.49
CA ILE A 10 5.71 0.69 -3.23
C ILE A 10 4.80 0.67 -2.01
N PHE A 11 5.20 1.38 -0.97
CA PHE A 11 4.46 1.56 0.27
C PHE A 11 3.59 2.83 0.23
N LEU A 12 2.60 2.88 1.13
CA LEU A 12 1.77 4.08 1.30
C LEU A 12 2.61 5.32 1.67
N SER A 13 3.69 5.13 2.43
CA SER A 13 4.65 6.19 2.77
C SER A 13 5.29 6.83 1.55
N ASP A 14 5.58 6.04 0.51
CA ASP A 14 6.25 6.55 -0.69
C ASP A 14 5.35 7.53 -1.43
N TYR A 15 4.04 7.26 -1.47
CA TYR A 15 3.05 8.20 -1.99
C TYR A 15 2.93 9.46 -1.11
N ILE A 16 2.99 9.31 0.21
CA ILE A 16 2.92 10.44 1.14
C ILE A 16 4.12 11.37 0.93
N ASP A 17 5.32 10.83 0.78
CA ASP A 17 6.53 11.63 0.60
C ASP A 17 6.55 12.30 -0.77
N LEU A 18 6.12 11.61 -1.83
CA LEU A 18 5.93 12.22 -3.16
C LEU A 18 4.92 13.38 -3.14
N LEU A 19 3.83 13.26 -2.38
CA LEU A 19 2.85 14.34 -2.22
C LEU A 19 3.45 15.52 -1.44
N LYS A 20 4.24 15.28 -0.39
CA LYS A 20 4.93 16.34 0.35
C LYS A 20 5.94 17.07 -0.53
N ASP A 21 6.75 16.34 -1.30
CA ASP A 21 7.75 16.90 -2.21
C ASP A 21 7.11 17.76 -3.31
N SER A 22 5.88 17.44 -3.70
CA SER A 22 5.08 18.23 -4.65
C SER A 22 4.31 19.40 -4.01
N GLY A 23 4.59 19.74 -2.74
CA GLY A 23 4.03 20.90 -2.06
C GLY A 23 2.67 20.68 -1.41
N TRP A 24 2.24 19.42 -1.23
CA TRP A 24 1.01 19.10 -0.52
C TRP A 24 1.27 18.88 0.97
N GLU A 25 0.41 19.45 1.80
CA GLU A 25 0.34 19.18 3.22
C GLU A 25 -0.68 18.06 3.46
N ILE A 26 -0.22 16.87 3.84
CA ILE A 26 -1.13 15.77 4.17
C ILE A 26 -1.85 16.09 5.48
N THR A 27 -3.18 16.11 5.43
CA THR A 27 -4.03 16.47 6.57
C THR A 27 -4.65 15.25 7.24
N HIS A 28 -5.10 14.28 6.45
CA HIS A 28 -5.77 13.09 6.95
C HIS A 28 -5.40 11.87 6.12
N ILE A 29 -5.34 10.72 6.79
CA ILE A 29 -5.27 9.41 6.16
C ILE A 29 -6.42 8.61 6.73
N ILE A 30 -7.34 8.18 5.87
CA ILE A 30 -8.55 7.47 6.28
C ILE A 30 -8.48 6.03 5.76
N ASP A 31 -8.77 5.09 6.63
CA ASP A 31 -8.98 3.70 6.23
C ASP A 31 -10.36 3.49 5.64
N CYS A 32 -10.38 3.07 4.39
CA CYS A 32 -11.60 2.79 3.68
C CYS A 32 -12.04 1.34 3.95
N PRO A 33 -13.36 1.07 3.99
CA PRO A 33 -13.87 -0.27 4.18
C PRO A 33 -13.30 -1.24 3.13
N MET A 34 -13.09 -2.48 3.59
CA MET A 34 -12.29 -3.50 2.90
C MET A 34 -12.59 -3.60 1.41
N SER A 35 -11.52 -3.51 0.62
CA SER A 35 -11.53 -3.94 -0.77
C SER A 35 -11.95 -5.42 -0.80
N THR A 36 -12.93 -5.78 -1.63
CA THR A 36 -13.28 -7.19 -1.91
C THR A 36 -12.15 -7.96 -2.62
N GLN A 37 -11.03 -7.29 -2.88
CA GLN A 37 -9.84 -7.82 -3.51
C GLN A 37 -9.18 -8.87 -2.62
N ARG A 38 -9.02 -10.06 -3.19
CA ARG A 38 -8.31 -11.18 -2.58
C ARG A 38 -6.88 -11.21 -3.10
N PHE A 39 -5.96 -11.73 -2.29
CA PHE A 39 -4.63 -12.10 -2.77
C PHE A 39 -4.72 -13.19 -3.83
N GLN A 40 -3.78 -13.17 -4.79
CA GLN A 40 -3.63 -14.27 -5.74
C GLN A 40 -3.05 -15.51 -5.04
N ALA A 41 -3.43 -16.70 -5.49
CA ALA A 41 -3.08 -17.96 -4.82
C ALA A 41 -1.55 -18.20 -4.72
N ASN A 42 -0.79 -17.77 -5.73
CA ASN A 42 0.68 -17.84 -5.73
C ASN A 42 1.30 -16.92 -4.66
N ILE A 43 0.75 -15.73 -4.47
CA ILE A 43 1.20 -14.78 -3.44
C ILE A 43 0.91 -15.36 -2.05
N VAL A 44 -0.28 -15.94 -1.86
CA VAL A 44 -0.64 -16.61 -0.58
C VAL A 44 0.32 -17.78 -0.29
N ALA A 45 0.69 -18.58 -1.28
CA ALA A 45 1.64 -19.68 -1.11
C ALA A 45 3.04 -19.18 -0.71
N GLN A 46 3.51 -18.08 -1.31
CA GLN A 46 4.77 -17.43 -0.94
C GLN A 46 4.72 -16.85 0.48
N MET A 47 3.62 -16.18 0.86
CA MET A 47 3.40 -15.67 2.21
C MET A 47 3.42 -16.79 3.26
N GLN A 48 2.79 -17.93 2.97
CA GLN A 48 2.84 -19.11 3.85
C GLN A 48 4.27 -19.65 3.99
N LYS A 49 5.02 -19.74 2.88
CA LYS A 49 6.43 -20.18 2.88
C LYS A 49 7.32 -19.24 3.70
N ASN A 50 7.15 -17.93 3.53
CA ASN A 50 7.96 -16.90 4.19
C ASN A 50 7.46 -16.55 5.60
N ARG A 51 6.34 -17.16 6.05
CA ARG A 51 5.67 -16.90 7.34
C ARG A 51 5.32 -15.41 7.52
N THR A 52 4.86 -14.78 6.45
CA THR A 52 4.51 -13.35 6.42
C THR A 52 2.99 -13.20 6.33
N LEU A 53 2.45 -12.16 6.98
CA LEU A 53 1.02 -11.85 6.93
C LEU A 53 0.77 -10.69 5.96
N GLY A 54 0.10 -10.97 4.85
CA GLY A 54 -0.33 -9.94 3.90
C GLY A 54 -1.64 -9.30 4.33
N ILE A 55 -1.74 -7.99 4.19
CA ILE A 55 -2.98 -7.23 4.42
C ILE A 55 -3.33 -6.49 3.13
N VAL A 56 -4.54 -6.72 2.60
CA VAL A 56 -5.10 -5.85 1.55
C VAL A 56 -5.80 -4.69 2.23
N ARG A 57 -5.27 -3.49 2.07
CA ARG A 57 -5.82 -2.25 2.65
C ARG A 57 -6.12 -1.26 1.54
N ARG A 58 -7.17 -0.48 1.73
CA ARG A 58 -7.46 0.71 0.93
C ARG A 58 -7.42 1.92 1.84
N SER A 59 -6.60 2.90 1.50
CA SER A 59 -6.47 4.13 2.27
C SER A 59 -6.69 5.33 1.36
N LEU A 60 -7.41 6.34 1.88
CA LEU A 60 -7.59 7.63 1.25
C LEU A 60 -6.63 8.63 1.90
N ILE A 61 -5.75 9.21 1.10
CA ILE A 61 -4.88 10.31 1.51
C ILE A 61 -5.57 11.63 1.15
N ILE A 62 -5.74 12.51 2.12
CA ILE A 62 -6.30 13.85 1.92
C ILE A 62 -5.20 14.88 2.18
N GLY A 63 -4.78 15.56 1.12
CA GLY A 63 -3.82 16.65 1.18
C GLY A 63 -4.46 18.01 0.91
N ARG A 64 -3.90 19.06 1.51
CA ARG A 64 -4.14 20.46 1.14
C ARG A 64 -2.90 20.98 0.44
N LYS A 65 -3.06 21.49 -0.78
CA LYS A 65 -1.96 22.14 -1.49
C LYS A 65 -1.66 23.49 -0.83
N LYS A 66 -0.38 23.75 -0.54
CA LYS A 66 0.08 25.06 -0.06
C LYS A 66 0.11 26.08 -1.19
#